data_AF-A0A946GYE0-F1
#
_entry.id   AF-A0A946GYE0-F1
#
_cell.length_a   1.000
_cell.length_b   1.000
_cell.length_c   1.000
_cell.angle_alpha   90.00
_cell.angle_beta   90.00
_cell.angle_gamma   90.00
#
_symmetry.space_group_name_H-M   'P 1'
#
loop_
_entity.id
_entity.type
_entity.pdbx_description
1 polymer ?
#
loop_
_entity_poly.entity_id
_entity_poly.type
_entity_poly.pdbx_seq_one_letter_code
_entity_poly.pdbx_strand_id
1 'polypeptide(L)'
;MKTKYFALAVLTLLPTTATADGDVIKARLLKMMDANRTTFQANFGCGSIQWTQHAKQDAFDLEGVHIEETETNGVFQLWWDGEKVATRYTRDSIHTYPDGSWSIEKTGQRTAFDGKEFRRAENAANPKRVDTSLKPKYRPEENWFRMTWFRYPGWTWRTDFERIENLKDCSVSWSVVVFEGRKHARLEWKMAKDSRATKWRGIKLFDLERGGELVREDNYISGRPKWRQTRVIKKVGNDVWFPAEKVVEFLNPKTGKVTSRHRYLLDMRASSFNDRASIPNDVFHLPSFKVLDDRK
;
A
#
# COMPACT_ATOMS: atom_id res chain seq x y z
N MET A 1 34.90 -8.75 -18.24
CA MET A 1 33.75 -9.57 -17.78
C MET A 1 32.46 -8.92 -18.26
N LYS A 2 31.74 -9.54 -19.20
CA LYS A 2 30.47 -9.02 -19.75
C LYS A 2 29.30 -9.67 -19.00
N THR A 3 28.59 -8.88 -18.20
CA THR A 3 27.38 -9.30 -17.49
C THR A 3 26.21 -9.32 -18.47
N LYS A 4 25.62 -10.50 -18.68
CA LYS A 4 24.46 -10.69 -19.56
C LYS A 4 23.22 -10.07 -18.91
N TYR A 5 22.57 -9.16 -19.61
CA TYR A 5 21.24 -8.67 -19.26
C TYR A 5 20.22 -9.79 -19.47
N PHE A 6 19.53 -10.17 -18.39
CA PHE A 6 18.42 -11.11 -18.48
C PHE A 6 17.28 -10.51 -19.30
N ALA A 7 16.83 -11.32 -20.25
CA ALA A 7 15.84 -10.98 -21.25
C ALA A 7 14.50 -10.55 -20.65
N LEU A 8 13.89 -9.61 -21.34
CA LEU A 8 12.49 -9.23 -21.30
C LEU A 8 11.61 -10.50 -21.30
N ALA A 9 10.96 -10.82 -20.18
CA ALA A 9 9.92 -11.83 -20.15
C ALA A 9 8.71 -11.28 -20.93
N VAL A 10 8.68 -11.57 -22.23
CA VAL A 10 7.48 -11.49 -23.05
C VAL A 10 6.44 -12.39 -22.39
N LEU A 11 5.36 -11.79 -21.88
CA LEU A 11 4.18 -12.54 -21.45
C LEU A 11 3.66 -13.29 -22.68
N THR A 12 4.04 -14.55 -22.82
CA THR A 12 3.37 -15.46 -23.75
C THR A 12 1.92 -15.58 -23.29
N LEU A 13 1.01 -15.00 -24.08
CA LEU A 13 -0.43 -15.21 -23.98
C LEU A 13 -0.71 -16.69 -24.22
N LEU A 14 -0.69 -17.49 -23.16
CA LEU A 14 -1.26 -18.82 -23.19
C LEU A 14 -2.79 -18.67 -23.29
N PRO A 15 -3.47 -19.45 -24.16
CA PRO A 15 -4.92 -19.46 -24.22
C PRO A 15 -5.44 -20.15 -22.95
N THR A 16 -6.12 -19.42 -22.07
CA THR A 16 -6.81 -20.03 -20.92
C THR A 16 -8.30 -20.12 -21.21
N THR A 17 -8.73 -21.27 -21.73
CA THR A 17 -10.10 -21.76 -21.60
C THR A 17 -10.34 -22.20 -20.16
N ALA A 18 -11.19 -21.45 -19.45
CA ALA A 18 -12.10 -21.88 -18.39
C ALA A 18 -12.58 -20.60 -17.70
N THR A 19 -13.70 -20.05 -18.17
CA THR A 19 -14.48 -19.06 -17.40
C THR A 19 -15.06 -19.79 -16.20
N ALA A 20 -14.26 -19.99 -15.16
CA ALA A 20 -14.86 -20.02 -13.83
C ALA A 20 -15.62 -18.70 -13.70
N ASP A 21 -16.90 -18.78 -13.37
CA ASP A 21 -17.76 -17.63 -13.15
C ASP A 21 -17.03 -16.63 -12.25
N GLY A 22 -17.01 -15.35 -12.64
CA GLY A 22 -16.25 -14.32 -11.94
C GLY A 22 -16.62 -14.25 -10.47
N ASP A 23 -17.88 -14.52 -10.16
CA ASP A 23 -18.40 -14.60 -8.80
C ASP A 23 -17.81 -15.76 -8.00
N VAL A 24 -17.58 -16.91 -8.62
CA VAL A 24 -16.92 -18.07 -7.99
C VAL A 24 -15.45 -17.76 -7.66
N ILE A 25 -14.74 -17.08 -8.57
CA ILE A 25 -13.35 -16.65 -8.34
C ILE A 25 -13.28 -15.68 -7.17
N LYS A 26 -14.15 -14.66 -7.18
CA LYS A 26 -14.23 -13.65 -6.13
C LYS A 26 -14.61 -14.26 -4.78
N ALA A 27 -15.62 -15.14 -4.73
CA ALA A 27 -16.03 -15.82 -3.51
C ALA A 27 -14.90 -16.67 -2.91
N ARG A 28 -14.16 -17.40 -3.76
CA ARG A 28 -12.98 -18.16 -3.34
C ARG A 28 -11.90 -17.23 -2.78
N LEU A 29 -11.61 -16.13 -3.46
CA LEU A 29 -10.61 -15.16 -3.00
C LEU A 29 -10.99 -14.58 -1.63
N LEU A 30 -12.23 -14.13 -1.47
CA LEU A 30 -12.75 -13.59 -0.21
C LEU A 30 -12.64 -14.61 0.92
N LYS A 31 -13.03 -15.86 0.69
CA LYS A 31 -12.90 -16.95 1.69
C LYS A 31 -11.46 -17.13 2.15
N MET A 32 -10.49 -17.07 1.24
CA MET A 32 -9.08 -17.20 1.58
C MET A 32 -8.55 -16.01 2.38
N MET A 33 -8.95 -14.80 1.98
CA MET A 33 -8.59 -13.58 2.68
C MET A 33 -9.18 -13.56 4.11
N ASP A 34 -10.43 -14.00 4.28
CA ASP A 34 -11.10 -14.12 5.58
C ASP A 34 -10.45 -15.21 6.46
N ALA A 35 -10.02 -16.33 5.87
CA ALA A 35 -9.28 -17.36 6.58
C ALA A 35 -7.93 -16.82 7.10
N ASN A 36 -7.14 -16.14 6.26
CA ASN A 36 -5.86 -15.55 6.66
C ASN A 36 -6.04 -14.51 7.79
N ARG A 37 -7.10 -13.69 7.71
CA ARG A 37 -7.49 -12.74 8.77
C ARG A 37 -7.82 -13.46 10.08
N THR A 38 -8.64 -14.51 10.02
CA THR A 38 -9.05 -15.27 11.20
C THR A 38 -7.82 -15.87 11.89
N THR A 39 -6.91 -16.46 11.11
CA THR A 39 -5.63 -16.97 11.62
C THR A 39 -4.80 -15.84 12.25
N PHE A 40 -4.73 -14.65 11.64
CA PHE A 40 -4.05 -13.50 12.24
C PHE A 40 -4.67 -13.09 13.57
N GLN A 41 -6.00 -12.94 13.63
CA GLN A 41 -6.68 -12.47 14.83
C GLN A 41 -6.58 -13.49 15.98
N ALA A 42 -6.66 -14.78 15.67
CA ALA A 42 -6.50 -15.86 16.64
C ALA A 42 -5.08 -15.96 17.19
N ASN A 43 -4.07 -15.72 16.34
CA ASN A 43 -2.67 -15.93 16.73
C ASN A 43 -1.97 -14.67 17.22
N PHE A 44 -2.42 -13.45 16.89
CA PHE A 44 -1.67 -12.22 17.14
C PHE A 44 -2.49 -11.15 17.85
N GLY A 45 -2.64 -11.28 19.17
CA GLY A 45 -3.45 -10.42 20.05
C GLY A 45 -2.98 -8.96 20.12
N CYS A 46 -1.67 -8.76 20.11
CA CYS A 46 -1.00 -7.46 20.20
C CYS A 46 0.37 -7.51 19.53
N GLY A 47 1.01 -6.37 19.35
CA GLY A 47 2.41 -6.29 18.91
C GLY A 47 2.73 -5.00 18.17
N SER A 48 3.87 -5.05 17.47
CA SER A 48 4.40 -3.96 16.66
C SER A 48 4.96 -4.48 15.33
N ILE A 49 4.72 -3.73 14.26
CA ILE A 49 5.31 -3.98 12.95
C ILE A 49 6.08 -2.72 12.55
N GLN A 50 7.31 -2.91 12.09
CA GLN A 50 8.15 -1.85 11.55
C GLN A 50 8.54 -2.14 10.11
N TRP A 51 8.61 -1.09 9.30
CA TRP A 51 9.13 -1.18 7.96
C TRP A 51 9.82 0.07 7.50
N THR A 52 10.62 -0.11 6.46
CA THR A 52 11.32 0.97 5.81
C THR A 52 10.77 1.22 4.43
N GLN A 53 10.96 2.44 3.94
CA GLN A 53 10.89 2.81 2.54
C GLN A 53 12.27 3.27 2.11
N HIS A 54 12.69 2.85 0.93
CA HIS A 54 13.77 3.45 0.18
C HIS A 54 13.24 3.74 -1.23
N ALA A 55 13.31 4.98 -1.67
CA ALA A 55 12.87 5.38 -2.99
C ALA A 55 14.00 6.07 -3.75
N LYS A 56 14.17 5.65 -4.99
CA LYS A 56 15.09 6.25 -5.96
C LYS A 56 14.28 6.82 -7.12
N GLN A 57 14.55 8.06 -7.49
CA GLN A 57 13.82 8.78 -8.51
C GLN A 57 14.82 9.45 -9.47
N ASP A 58 14.64 9.20 -10.77
CA ASP A 58 15.37 9.90 -11.83
C ASP A 58 15.05 11.39 -11.79
N ALA A 59 15.92 12.23 -12.34
CA ALA A 59 15.69 13.66 -12.46
C ALA A 59 14.33 13.97 -13.14
N PHE A 60 13.63 14.97 -12.61
CA PHE A 60 12.27 15.32 -13.03
C PHE A 60 11.97 16.78 -12.71
N ASP A 61 10.97 17.34 -13.40
CA ASP A 61 10.49 18.68 -13.09
C ASP A 61 9.23 18.59 -12.21
N LEU A 62 9.21 19.38 -11.13
CA LEU A 62 8.07 19.54 -10.24
C LEU A 62 7.75 21.02 -10.12
N GLU A 63 6.53 21.42 -10.51
CA GLU A 63 6.08 22.81 -10.40
C GLU A 63 7.02 23.83 -11.07
N GLY A 64 7.69 23.43 -12.16
CA GLY A 64 8.65 24.26 -12.90
C GLY A 64 10.07 24.27 -12.33
N VAL A 65 10.33 23.51 -11.25
CA VAL A 65 11.65 23.34 -10.65
C VAL A 65 12.28 22.03 -11.14
N HIS A 66 13.51 22.11 -11.66
CA HIS A 66 14.28 20.92 -12.02
C HIS A 66 14.86 20.27 -10.76
N ILE A 67 14.50 19.02 -10.51
CA ILE A 67 14.97 18.21 -9.39
C ILE A 67 15.90 17.14 -9.96
N GLU A 68 17.13 17.08 -9.44
CA GLU A 68 18.13 16.09 -9.83
C GLU A 68 17.76 14.68 -9.36
N GLU A 69 18.49 13.67 -9.83
CA GLU A 69 18.33 12.30 -9.35
C GLU A 69 18.44 12.26 -7.82
N THR A 70 17.43 11.72 -7.16
CA THR A 70 17.28 11.83 -5.70
C THR A 70 16.92 10.49 -5.07
N GLU A 71 17.46 10.27 -3.88
CA GLU A 71 17.09 9.16 -3.00
C GLU A 71 16.41 9.67 -1.73
N THR A 72 15.34 9.00 -1.33
CA THR A 72 14.56 9.32 -0.13
C THR A 72 14.31 8.06 0.69
N ASN A 73 14.29 8.20 2.01
CA ASN A 73 14.10 7.10 2.93
C ASN A 73 12.93 7.36 3.86
N GLY A 74 12.40 6.30 4.47
CA GLY A 74 11.40 6.44 5.52
C GLY A 74 11.37 5.24 6.43
N VAL A 75 10.89 5.47 7.65
CA VAL A 75 10.63 4.45 8.67
C VAL A 75 9.20 4.60 9.11
N PHE A 76 8.50 3.48 9.19
CA PHE A 76 7.08 3.40 9.46
C PHE A 76 6.87 2.33 10.52
N GLN A 77 5.94 2.58 11.41
CA GLN A 77 5.65 1.73 12.55
C GLN A 77 4.13 1.65 12.71
N LEU A 78 3.68 0.47 13.09
CA LEU A 78 2.31 0.20 13.47
C LEU A 78 2.33 -0.59 14.78
N TRP A 79 1.50 -0.20 15.73
CA TRP A 79 1.27 -0.93 16.97
C TRP A 79 -0.21 -1.31 17.08
N TRP A 80 -0.49 -2.48 17.65
CA TRP A 80 -1.84 -2.88 17.99
C TRP A 80 -1.92 -3.59 19.34
N ASP A 81 -3.02 -3.38 20.06
CA ASP A 81 -3.37 -4.19 21.24
C ASP A 81 -4.88 -4.39 21.25
N GLY A 82 -5.33 -5.61 20.92
CA GLY A 82 -6.74 -5.89 20.72
C GLY A 82 -7.32 -5.03 19.59
N GLU A 83 -8.18 -4.11 19.99
CA GLU A 83 -8.85 -3.13 19.16
C GLU A 83 -8.11 -1.79 19.05
N LYS A 84 -7.03 -1.58 19.78
CA LYS A 84 -6.27 -0.33 19.68
C LYS A 84 -5.28 -0.43 18.52
N VAL A 85 -5.13 0.63 17.73
CA VAL A 85 -4.14 0.70 16.65
C VAL A 85 -3.54 2.08 16.57
N ALA A 86 -2.21 2.15 16.57
CA ALA A 86 -1.47 3.39 16.34
C ALA A 86 -0.50 3.22 15.19
N THR A 87 -0.24 4.29 14.46
CA THR A 87 0.81 4.33 13.44
C THR A 87 1.70 5.53 13.65
N ARG A 88 2.94 5.40 13.23
CA ARG A 88 3.88 6.51 13.15
C ARG A 88 4.71 6.33 11.90
N TYR A 89 5.01 7.41 11.21
CA TYR A 89 6.09 7.37 10.22
C TYR A 89 6.93 8.64 10.26
N THR A 90 8.14 8.50 9.76
CA THR A 90 9.00 9.61 9.39
C THR A 90 9.62 9.27 8.05
N ARG A 91 9.52 10.16 7.07
CA ARG A 91 10.07 9.98 5.73
C ARG A 91 10.67 11.26 5.21
N ASP A 92 11.66 11.11 4.36
CA ASP A 92 12.16 12.16 3.50
C ASP A 92 11.06 12.54 2.50
N SER A 93 10.89 13.82 2.25
CA SER A 93 9.92 14.38 1.31
C SER A 93 10.57 15.54 0.58
N ILE A 94 10.39 15.59 -0.73
CA ILE A 94 10.92 16.68 -1.54
C ILE A 94 10.00 17.88 -1.36
N HIS A 95 10.58 19.01 -0.99
CA HIS A 95 9.89 20.29 -0.81
C HIS A 95 10.44 21.30 -1.81
N THR A 96 9.55 21.94 -2.56
CA THR A 96 9.85 23.01 -3.51
C THR A 96 9.50 24.36 -2.88
N TYR A 97 10.41 25.32 -2.94
CA TYR A 97 10.22 26.66 -2.42
C TYR A 97 9.80 27.64 -3.53
N PRO A 98 9.12 28.75 -3.19
CA PRO A 98 8.66 29.73 -4.17
C PRO A 98 9.77 30.38 -5.02
N ASP A 99 11.01 30.39 -4.54
CA ASP A 99 12.17 30.94 -5.26
C ASP A 99 12.75 29.97 -6.31
N GLY A 100 12.12 28.80 -6.48
CA GLY A 100 12.56 27.76 -7.40
C GLY A 100 13.67 26.86 -6.84
N SER A 101 14.07 27.04 -5.58
CA SER A 101 14.94 26.08 -4.89
C SER A 101 14.14 24.88 -4.36
N TRP A 102 14.83 23.80 -4.02
CA TRP A 102 14.21 22.64 -3.40
C TRP A 102 15.13 22.01 -2.35
N SER A 103 14.53 21.27 -1.42
CA SER A 103 15.25 20.52 -0.39
C SER A 103 14.56 19.18 -0.10
N ILE A 104 15.27 18.32 0.63
CA ILE A 104 14.70 17.11 1.21
C ILE A 104 14.44 17.38 2.68
N GLU A 105 13.17 17.36 3.07
CA GLU A 105 12.74 17.57 4.45
C GLU A 105 12.19 16.28 5.05
N LYS A 106 12.40 16.10 6.35
CA LYS A 106 11.76 15.00 7.08
C LYS A 106 10.33 15.38 7.45
N THR A 107 9.38 14.68 6.88
CA THR A 107 7.97 14.76 7.28
C THR A 107 7.60 13.55 8.12
N GLY A 108 6.63 13.70 9.00
CA GLY A 108 6.14 12.60 9.81
C GLY A 108 4.70 12.79 10.21
N GLN A 109 4.03 11.69 10.50
CA GLN A 109 2.67 11.69 11.00
C GLN A 109 2.54 10.64 12.09
N ARG A 110 1.63 10.88 13.03
CA ARG A 110 1.22 9.91 14.02
C ARG A 110 -0.30 9.77 14.00
N THR A 111 -0.79 8.55 14.11
CA THR A 111 -2.22 8.28 14.31
C THR A 111 -2.41 7.34 15.49
N ALA A 112 -3.56 7.46 16.13
CA ALA A 112 -3.94 6.61 17.24
C ALA A 112 -5.45 6.37 17.18
N PHE A 113 -5.85 5.10 17.28
CA PHE A 113 -7.20 4.67 17.53
C PHE A 113 -7.20 3.90 18.85
N ASP A 114 -7.95 4.40 19.83
CA ASP A 114 -7.99 3.85 21.19
C ASP A 114 -9.10 2.79 21.41
N GLY A 115 -9.80 2.41 20.33
CA GLY A 115 -11.01 1.57 20.36
C GLY A 115 -12.31 2.37 20.22
N LYS A 116 -12.27 3.69 20.36
CA LYS A 116 -13.46 4.56 20.29
C LYS A 116 -13.26 5.75 19.36
N GLU A 117 -12.13 6.42 19.45
CA GLU A 117 -11.81 7.62 18.70
C GLU A 117 -10.50 7.47 17.93
N PHE A 118 -10.52 7.86 16.66
CA PHE A 118 -9.34 8.00 15.83
C PHE A 118 -8.83 9.43 15.91
N ARG A 119 -7.54 9.57 16.15
CA ARG A 119 -6.81 10.84 16.17
C ARG A 119 -5.65 10.77 15.18
N ARG A 120 -5.40 11.88 14.49
CA ARG A 120 -4.28 12.07 13.58
C ARG A 120 -3.58 13.37 13.90
N ALA A 121 -2.26 13.33 14.02
CA ALA A 121 -1.44 14.51 14.22
C ALA A 121 -0.43 14.62 13.08
N GLU A 122 -0.44 15.75 12.38
CA GLU A 122 0.62 16.09 11.42
C GLU A 122 1.86 16.54 12.19
N ASN A 123 3.03 16.13 11.71
CA ASN A 123 4.32 16.29 12.37
C ASN A 123 4.46 15.41 13.63
N ALA A 124 5.06 14.23 13.47
CA ALA A 124 5.16 13.19 14.50
C ALA A 124 5.89 13.62 15.79
N ALA A 125 6.75 14.65 15.72
CA ALA A 125 7.54 15.12 16.85
C ALA A 125 6.89 16.29 17.61
N ASN A 126 6.22 17.21 16.91
CA ASN A 126 5.58 18.38 17.52
C ASN A 126 4.31 18.78 16.75
N PRO A 127 3.16 18.17 17.09
CA PRO A 127 1.94 18.37 16.33
C PRO A 127 1.30 19.73 16.63
N LYS A 128 1.09 20.54 15.59
CA LYS A 128 0.39 21.83 15.69
C LYS A 128 -1.14 21.68 15.66
N ARG A 129 -1.63 20.56 15.13
CA ARG A 129 -3.06 20.26 14.96
C ARG A 129 -3.30 18.77 15.06
N VAL A 130 -4.43 18.40 15.66
CA VAL A 130 -4.92 17.02 15.71
C VAL A 130 -6.32 16.96 15.10
N ASP A 131 -6.48 16.12 14.08
CA ASP A 131 -7.78 15.79 13.50
C ASP A 131 -8.38 14.58 14.22
N THR A 132 -9.68 14.62 14.51
CA THR A 132 -10.40 13.53 15.18
C THR A 132 -11.49 12.93 14.29
N SER A 133 -11.80 11.65 14.47
CA SER A 133 -12.91 10.96 13.80
C SER A 133 -13.35 9.73 14.59
N LEU A 134 -14.63 9.34 14.48
CA LEU A 134 -15.14 8.10 15.06
C LEU A 134 -14.68 6.83 14.31
N LYS A 135 -14.25 6.99 13.05
CA LYS A 135 -13.77 5.88 12.23
C LYS A 135 -12.30 6.10 11.89
N PRO A 136 -11.46 5.04 11.93
CA PRO A 136 -10.09 5.17 11.49
C PRO A 136 -9.99 5.60 10.03
N LYS A 137 -9.16 6.61 9.76
CA LYS A 137 -8.98 7.18 8.42
C LYS A 137 -7.55 7.01 7.91
N TYR A 138 -6.91 5.87 8.22
CA TYR A 138 -5.51 5.60 7.86
C TYR A 138 -5.23 5.90 6.37
N ARG A 139 -4.16 6.64 6.09
CA ARG A 139 -3.64 6.87 4.74
C ARG A 139 -2.97 5.58 4.24
N PRO A 140 -2.87 5.37 2.91
CA PRO A 140 -2.24 4.20 2.31
C PRO A 140 -0.84 3.87 2.85
N GLU A 141 -0.05 4.88 3.21
CA GLU A 141 1.32 4.73 3.73
C GLU A 141 1.36 4.29 5.20
N GLU A 142 0.27 4.49 5.94
CA GLU A 142 0.11 4.09 7.34
C GLU A 142 -0.42 2.65 7.44
N ASN A 143 -1.05 2.19 6.38
CA ASN A 143 -1.59 0.85 6.31
C ASN A 143 -0.50 -0.07 5.75
N TRP A 144 0.11 -0.86 6.63
CA TRP A 144 1.18 -1.82 6.34
C TRP A 144 0.92 -2.59 5.03
N PHE A 145 1.41 -2.05 3.92
CA PHE A 145 1.15 -2.45 2.53
C PHE A 145 -0.29 -2.58 2.02
N ARG A 146 -1.23 -1.87 2.66
CA ARG A 146 -2.69 -1.90 2.40
C ARG A 146 -3.24 -3.32 2.47
N MET A 147 -2.83 -4.10 3.47
CA MET A 147 -3.31 -5.48 3.62
C MET A 147 -4.83 -5.57 3.51
N THR A 148 -5.32 -6.65 2.91
CA THR A 148 -6.76 -6.85 2.70
C THR A 148 -7.52 -6.83 4.02
N TRP A 149 -6.87 -7.20 5.14
CA TRP A 149 -7.54 -7.41 6.43
C TRP A 149 -6.67 -7.22 7.67
N PHE A 150 -5.87 -6.15 7.72
CA PHE A 150 -5.36 -5.75 9.04
C PHE A 150 -6.54 -5.45 9.97
N ARG A 151 -6.38 -5.63 11.30
CA ARG A 151 -7.43 -5.67 12.35
C ARG A 151 -8.56 -4.62 12.26
N TYR A 152 -8.35 -3.51 11.53
CA TYR A 152 -9.31 -2.42 11.35
C TYR A 152 -9.74 -2.16 9.91
N PRO A 153 -11.01 -1.73 9.68
CA PRO A 153 -11.56 -1.39 8.37
C PRO A 153 -11.07 -0.02 7.86
N GLY A 154 -9.75 0.19 7.85
CA GLY A 154 -9.15 1.22 7.02
C GLY A 154 -9.29 0.86 5.53
N TRP A 155 -8.62 1.62 4.67
CA TRP A 155 -8.63 1.33 3.23
C TRP A 155 -7.82 0.06 2.93
N THR A 156 -8.51 -1.05 2.64
CA THR A 156 -7.92 -2.38 2.33
C THR A 156 -8.08 -2.77 0.86
N TRP A 157 -7.42 -3.84 0.40
CA TRP A 157 -7.61 -4.36 -0.96
C TRP A 157 -9.04 -4.79 -1.27
N ARG A 158 -9.76 -5.37 -0.30
CA ARG A 158 -11.18 -5.73 -0.50
C ARG A 158 -12.00 -4.49 -0.82
N THR A 159 -11.91 -3.47 0.03
CA THR A 159 -12.62 -2.21 -0.21
C THR A 159 -12.19 -1.54 -1.51
N ASP A 160 -10.94 -1.74 -1.96
CA ASP A 160 -10.45 -1.16 -3.21
C ASP A 160 -11.04 -1.85 -4.45
N PHE A 161 -11.10 -3.18 -4.51
CA PHE A 161 -11.74 -3.84 -5.66
C PHE A 161 -13.26 -3.76 -5.62
N GLU A 162 -13.89 -3.80 -4.44
CA GLU A 162 -15.33 -3.55 -4.30
C GLU A 162 -15.67 -2.14 -4.79
N ARG A 163 -14.83 -1.14 -4.49
CA ARG A 163 -14.97 0.20 -5.04
C ARG A 163 -14.82 0.21 -6.56
N ILE A 164 -13.81 -0.48 -7.11
CA ILE A 164 -13.58 -0.57 -8.56
C ILE A 164 -14.79 -1.17 -9.27
N GLU A 165 -15.37 -2.24 -8.74
CA GLU A 165 -16.56 -2.90 -9.28
C GLU A 165 -17.80 -1.99 -9.28
N ASN A 166 -17.86 -1.03 -8.35
CA ASN A 166 -18.95 -0.06 -8.25
C ASN A 166 -18.64 1.28 -8.94
N LEU A 167 -17.51 1.42 -9.64
CA LEU A 167 -17.21 2.63 -10.40
C LEU A 167 -18.13 2.71 -11.62
N LYS A 168 -18.83 3.84 -11.76
CA LYS A 168 -19.58 4.17 -12.97
C LYS A 168 -18.66 4.12 -14.20
N ASP A 169 -19.17 3.60 -15.31
CA ASP A 169 -18.44 3.50 -16.59
C ASP A 169 -17.15 2.67 -16.52
N CYS A 170 -17.09 1.74 -15.56
CA CYS A 170 -16.02 0.77 -15.41
C CYS A 170 -16.49 -0.61 -15.89
N SER A 171 -15.67 -1.26 -16.71
CA SER A 171 -15.83 -2.68 -17.02
C SER A 171 -14.84 -3.48 -16.19
N VAL A 172 -15.31 -4.57 -15.59
CA VAL A 172 -14.52 -5.41 -14.70
C VAL A 172 -14.63 -6.86 -15.15
N SER A 173 -13.52 -7.59 -15.13
CA SER A 173 -13.50 -9.02 -15.37
C SER A 173 -12.59 -9.75 -14.39
N TRP A 174 -13.05 -10.92 -13.96
CA TRP A 174 -12.29 -11.85 -13.15
C TRP A 174 -11.84 -13.04 -14.01
N SER A 175 -10.64 -13.54 -13.76
CA SER A 175 -10.09 -14.72 -14.42
C SER A 175 -9.10 -15.42 -13.48
N VAL A 176 -8.80 -16.69 -13.75
CA VAL A 176 -7.69 -17.39 -13.08
C VAL A 176 -6.54 -17.47 -14.07
N VAL A 177 -5.34 -17.07 -13.62
CA VAL A 177 -4.12 -17.13 -14.42
C VAL A 177 -3.02 -17.87 -13.66
N VAL A 178 -2.09 -18.46 -14.39
CA VAL A 178 -0.85 -19.01 -13.81
C VAL A 178 0.23 -17.94 -13.93
N PHE A 179 0.80 -17.53 -12.80
CA PHE A 179 1.89 -16.57 -12.72
C PHE A 179 2.96 -17.13 -11.79
N GLU A 180 4.22 -17.17 -12.23
CA GLU A 180 5.34 -17.78 -11.49
C GLU A 180 5.04 -19.21 -10.97
N GLY A 181 4.35 -20.00 -11.81
CA GLY A 181 4.00 -21.39 -11.50
C GLY A 181 2.83 -21.59 -10.52
N ARG A 182 2.18 -20.51 -10.05
CA ARG A 182 1.04 -20.56 -9.10
C ARG A 182 -0.24 -20.00 -9.68
N LYS A 183 -1.39 -20.48 -9.19
CA LYS A 183 -2.71 -19.97 -9.58
C LYS A 183 -3.02 -18.65 -8.87
N HIS A 184 -3.46 -17.67 -9.65
CA HIS A 184 -3.83 -16.34 -9.16
C HIS A 184 -5.21 -15.95 -9.65
N ALA A 185 -5.98 -15.29 -8.78
CA ALA A 185 -7.16 -14.55 -9.19
C ALA A 185 -6.71 -13.23 -9.82
N ARG A 186 -7.12 -13.01 -11.06
CA ARG A 186 -6.82 -11.82 -11.84
C ARG A 186 -8.07 -10.97 -11.96
N LEU A 187 -7.99 -9.77 -11.39
CA LEU A 187 -8.95 -8.70 -11.60
C LEU A 187 -8.41 -7.77 -12.69
N GLU A 188 -9.12 -7.65 -13.80
CA GLU A 188 -8.89 -6.62 -14.80
C GLU A 188 -10.03 -5.61 -14.76
N TRP A 189 -9.70 -4.32 -14.77
CA TRP A 189 -10.68 -3.25 -14.85
C TRP A 189 -10.28 -2.21 -15.90
N LYS A 190 -11.28 -1.64 -16.59
CA LYS A 190 -11.08 -0.61 -17.62
C LYS A 190 -12.18 0.45 -17.50
N MET A 191 -11.77 1.70 -17.41
CA MET A 191 -12.69 2.86 -17.48
C MET A 191 -12.97 3.20 -18.93
N ALA A 192 -14.24 3.36 -19.31
CA ALA A 192 -14.67 3.61 -20.68
C ALA A 192 -14.10 4.94 -21.22
N LYS A 193 -14.08 5.98 -20.38
CA LYS A 193 -13.39 7.28 -20.56
C LYS A 193 -13.64 8.09 -19.28
N ASP A 194 -12.61 8.67 -18.66
CA ASP A 194 -12.87 9.67 -17.60
C ASP A 194 -13.24 11.04 -18.20
N SER A 195 -13.61 12.00 -17.36
CA SER A 195 -13.95 13.37 -17.76
C SER A 195 -12.82 14.11 -18.51
N ARG A 196 -11.59 13.59 -18.46
CA ARG A 196 -10.39 14.14 -19.13
C ARG A 196 -10.00 13.34 -20.37
N ALA A 197 -10.93 12.57 -20.94
CA ALA A 197 -10.68 11.69 -22.08
C ALA A 197 -9.62 10.58 -21.83
N THR A 198 -9.26 10.34 -20.58
CA THR A 198 -8.21 9.41 -20.22
C THR A 198 -8.80 8.02 -19.97
N LYS A 199 -8.19 7.00 -20.60
CA LYS A 199 -8.64 5.61 -20.45
C LYS A 199 -7.75 4.90 -19.43
N TRP A 200 -8.27 4.72 -18.22
CA TRP A 200 -7.57 3.96 -17.19
C TRP A 200 -7.83 2.47 -17.34
N ARG A 201 -6.78 1.68 -17.19
CA ARG A 201 -6.87 0.22 -17.09
C ARG A 201 -5.96 -0.26 -15.97
N GLY A 202 -6.43 -1.17 -15.15
CA GLY A 202 -5.60 -1.84 -14.16
C GLY A 202 -5.76 -3.34 -14.17
N ILE A 203 -4.72 -4.03 -13.70
CA ILE A 203 -4.68 -5.48 -13.50
C ILE A 203 -4.19 -5.70 -12.08
N LYS A 204 -4.90 -6.49 -11.29
CA LYS A 204 -4.47 -6.97 -9.97
C LYS A 204 -4.40 -8.49 -9.97
N LEU A 205 -3.35 -9.05 -9.41
CA LEU A 205 -3.17 -10.50 -9.23
C LEU A 205 -3.12 -10.83 -7.74
N PHE A 206 -4.02 -11.69 -7.29
CA PHE A 206 -4.10 -12.18 -5.93
C PHE A 206 -3.69 -13.66 -5.88
N ASP A 207 -2.83 -14.03 -4.95
CA ASP A 207 -2.33 -15.39 -4.80
C ASP A 207 -3.38 -16.29 -4.12
N LEU A 208 -3.91 -17.26 -4.86
CA LEU A 208 -4.95 -18.19 -4.41
C LEU A 208 -4.40 -19.36 -3.57
N GLU A 209 -3.15 -19.28 -3.14
CA GLU A 209 -2.50 -20.25 -2.25
C GLU A 209 -1.91 -19.56 -1.01
N ARG A 210 -1.67 -18.24 -1.06
CA ARG A 210 -1.07 -17.46 0.03
C ARG A 210 -2.02 -16.42 0.62
N GLY A 211 -3.11 -16.91 1.22
CA GLY A 211 -4.05 -16.08 1.97
C GLY A 211 -4.85 -15.07 1.14
N GLY A 212 -4.87 -15.21 -0.20
CA GLY A 212 -5.53 -14.24 -1.07
C GLY A 212 -4.80 -12.89 -1.15
N GLU A 213 -3.50 -12.85 -0.84
CA GLU A 213 -2.73 -11.60 -0.84
C GLU A 213 -2.48 -11.04 -2.25
N LEU A 214 -2.46 -9.71 -2.37
CA LEU A 214 -2.17 -9.02 -3.64
C LEU A 214 -0.67 -9.09 -3.96
N VAL A 215 -0.27 -9.93 -4.91
CA VAL A 215 1.14 -10.09 -5.31
C VAL A 215 1.57 -9.09 -6.38
N ARG A 216 0.64 -8.61 -7.20
CA ARG A 216 0.97 -7.72 -8.31
C ARG A 216 -0.18 -6.81 -8.69
N GLU A 217 0.15 -5.58 -9.06
CA GLU A 217 -0.77 -4.62 -9.62
C GLU A 217 -0.07 -3.83 -10.74
N ASP A 218 -0.70 -3.77 -11.91
CA ASP A 218 -0.23 -2.98 -13.05
C ASP A 218 -1.30 -1.95 -13.41
N ASN A 219 -0.91 -0.70 -13.65
CA ASN A 219 -1.81 0.36 -14.08
C ASN A 219 -1.33 0.99 -15.39
N TYR A 220 -2.30 1.30 -16.24
CA TYR A 220 -2.11 1.82 -17.58
C TYR A 220 -2.99 3.05 -17.79
N ILE A 221 -2.44 4.04 -18.49
CA ILE A 221 -3.12 5.25 -18.94
C ILE A 221 -3.11 5.25 -20.46
N SER A 222 -4.29 5.21 -21.08
CA SER A 222 -4.47 5.23 -22.53
C SER A 222 -3.62 4.18 -23.25
N GLY A 223 -3.58 2.97 -22.67
CA GLY A 223 -2.81 1.83 -23.18
C GLY A 223 -1.32 1.82 -22.80
N ARG A 224 -0.80 2.90 -22.21
CA ARG A 224 0.61 3.02 -21.83
C ARG A 224 0.82 2.68 -20.36
N PRO A 225 1.90 1.95 -19.99
CA PRO A 225 2.18 1.65 -18.60
C PRO A 225 2.43 2.95 -17.82
N LYS A 226 1.84 3.06 -16.63
CA LYS A 226 2.03 4.21 -15.73
C LYS A 226 2.77 3.82 -14.46
N TRP A 227 2.33 2.75 -13.81
CA TRP A 227 2.99 2.21 -12.64
C TRP A 227 2.76 0.71 -12.50
N ARG A 228 3.70 0.04 -11.85
CA ARG A 228 3.66 -1.37 -11.47
C ARG A 228 3.95 -1.47 -9.99
N GLN A 229 3.28 -2.39 -9.32
CA GLN A 229 3.54 -2.73 -7.94
C GLN A 229 3.65 -4.25 -7.81
N THR A 230 4.67 -4.73 -7.12
CA THR A 230 4.86 -6.15 -6.81
C THR A 230 5.02 -6.33 -5.31
N ARG A 231 4.67 -7.52 -4.80
CA ARG A 231 4.88 -7.89 -3.41
C ARG A 231 5.48 -9.27 -3.27
N VAL A 232 6.35 -9.40 -2.28
CA VAL A 232 6.81 -10.71 -1.81
C VAL A 232 5.99 -11.07 -0.58
N ILE A 233 5.27 -12.19 -0.66
CA ILE A 233 4.44 -12.70 0.43
C ILE A 233 5.22 -13.78 1.17
N LYS A 234 5.29 -13.67 2.50
CA LYS A 234 5.96 -14.63 3.39
C LYS A 234 5.01 -15.08 4.50
N LYS A 235 5.26 -16.28 5.00
CA LYS A 235 4.57 -16.85 6.16
C LYS A 235 5.27 -16.34 7.43
N VAL A 236 4.54 -15.78 8.39
CA VAL A 236 5.08 -15.25 9.66
C VAL A 236 4.21 -15.75 10.80
N GLY A 237 4.79 -16.56 11.70
CA GLY A 237 4.17 -17.14 12.91
C GLY A 237 2.86 -17.90 12.66
N ASN A 238 2.70 -19.10 13.23
CA ASN A 238 1.46 -19.90 13.23
C ASN A 238 0.58 -19.78 11.95
N ASP A 239 1.24 -19.85 10.79
CA ASP A 239 0.62 -19.92 9.48
C ASP A 239 -0.05 -18.70 8.86
N VAL A 240 0.27 -17.48 9.29
CA VAL A 240 -0.27 -16.27 8.65
C VAL A 240 0.59 -15.78 7.48
N TRP A 241 -0.04 -15.44 6.35
CA TRP A 241 0.61 -14.84 5.19
C TRP A 241 0.63 -13.31 5.29
N PHE A 242 1.82 -12.72 5.09
CA PHE A 242 2.05 -11.28 5.12
C PHE A 242 2.85 -10.79 3.91
N PRO A 243 2.62 -9.56 3.45
CA PRO A 243 3.54 -8.89 2.55
C PRO A 243 4.82 -8.50 3.31
N ALA A 244 5.95 -9.11 2.94
CA ALA A 244 7.27 -8.82 3.51
C ALA A 244 8.03 -7.74 2.74
N GLU A 245 7.71 -7.58 1.45
CA GLU A 245 8.29 -6.56 0.59
C GLU A 245 7.22 -6.05 -0.37
N LYS A 246 7.27 -4.75 -0.66
CA LYS A 246 6.49 -4.09 -1.70
C LYS A 246 7.43 -3.25 -2.55
N VAL A 247 7.40 -3.41 -3.86
CA VAL A 247 8.08 -2.52 -4.80
C VAL A 247 7.04 -1.82 -5.64
N VAL A 248 7.13 -0.49 -5.76
CA VAL A 248 6.33 0.32 -6.69
C VAL A 248 7.28 0.96 -7.69
N GLU A 249 7.01 0.80 -8.96
CA GLU A 249 7.77 1.36 -10.06
C GLU A 249 6.85 2.28 -10.86
N PHE A 250 7.25 3.53 -11.02
CA PHE A 250 6.62 4.47 -11.95
C PHE A 250 7.35 4.40 -13.28
N LEU A 251 6.60 4.36 -14.37
CA LEU A 251 7.15 4.20 -15.71
C LEU A 251 6.89 5.43 -16.56
N ASN A 252 7.87 5.78 -17.38
CA ASN A 252 7.69 6.74 -18.47
C ASN A 252 6.70 6.15 -19.49
N PRO A 253 5.54 6.78 -19.75
CA PRO A 253 4.53 6.20 -20.63
C PRO A 253 4.97 6.05 -22.10
N LYS A 254 5.99 6.80 -22.54
CA LYS A 254 6.51 6.75 -23.92
C LYS A 254 7.58 5.66 -24.08
N THR A 255 8.50 5.55 -23.13
CA THR A 255 9.68 4.66 -23.25
C THR A 255 9.53 3.37 -22.47
N GLY A 256 8.58 3.28 -21.53
CA GLY A 256 8.42 2.14 -20.63
C GLY A 256 9.55 2.00 -19.60
N LYS A 257 10.53 2.92 -19.57
CA LYS A 257 11.60 2.91 -18.57
C LYS A 257 11.05 3.28 -17.19
N VAL A 258 11.59 2.65 -16.15
CA VAL A 258 11.31 3.03 -14.76
C VAL A 258 11.94 4.40 -14.50
N THR A 259 11.15 5.35 -14.00
CA THR A 259 11.61 6.71 -13.64
C THR A 259 11.65 6.93 -12.14
N SER A 260 10.96 6.09 -11.38
CA SER A 260 11.01 6.10 -9.93
C SER A 260 10.69 4.70 -9.41
N ARG A 261 11.43 4.26 -8.41
CA ARG A 261 11.24 2.97 -7.74
C ARG A 261 11.20 3.19 -6.24
N HIS A 262 10.09 2.84 -5.62
CA HIS A 262 9.89 2.85 -4.19
C HIS A 262 9.88 1.41 -3.68
N ARG A 263 10.89 1.04 -2.91
CA ARG A 263 11.00 -0.25 -2.24
C ARG A 263 10.61 -0.08 -0.79
N TYR A 264 9.76 -0.96 -0.30
CA TYR A 264 9.38 -1.02 1.08
C TYR A 264 9.64 -2.41 1.65
N LEU A 265 10.20 -2.49 2.85
CA LEU A 265 10.68 -3.75 3.42
C LEU A 265 10.26 -3.90 4.88
N LEU A 266 9.68 -5.06 5.21
CA LEU A 266 9.38 -5.47 6.58
C LEU A 266 10.65 -5.70 7.35
N ASP A 267 10.80 -5.03 8.48
CA ASP A 267 11.86 -5.31 9.41
C ASP A 267 11.38 -6.35 10.43
N MET A 268 11.62 -7.63 10.12
CA MET A 268 11.27 -8.74 11.01
C MET A 268 12.04 -8.71 12.34
N ARG A 269 13.18 -8.04 12.42
CA ARG A 269 13.98 -7.95 13.66
C ARG A 269 13.45 -6.84 14.58
N ALA A 270 12.91 -5.77 13.99
CA ALA A 270 12.29 -4.67 14.71
C ALA A 270 10.76 -4.83 14.91
N SER A 271 10.17 -5.88 14.35
CA SER A 271 8.76 -6.23 14.55
C SER A 271 8.62 -7.27 15.66
N SER A 272 7.55 -7.17 16.45
CA SER A 272 7.25 -8.12 17.53
C SER A 272 5.77 -8.50 17.51
N PHE A 273 5.48 -9.75 17.85
CA PHE A 273 4.15 -10.34 17.75
C PHE A 273 3.77 -11.01 19.07
N ASN A 274 2.57 -10.74 19.59
CA ASN A 274 2.11 -11.11 20.94
C ASN A 274 2.99 -10.60 22.08
N ASP A 275 3.65 -9.48 21.85
CA ASP A 275 4.54 -8.86 22.82
C ASP A 275 3.98 -7.49 23.17
N ARG A 276 3.32 -7.40 24.33
CA ARG A 276 2.78 -6.14 24.81
C ARG A 276 3.90 -5.18 25.27
N ALA A 277 5.09 -5.68 25.60
CA ALA A 277 6.22 -4.83 26.00
C ALA A 277 6.82 -4.05 24.81
N SER A 278 6.58 -4.51 23.57
CA SER A 278 6.97 -3.77 22.37
C SER A 278 6.09 -2.54 22.07
N ILE A 279 5.03 -2.32 22.85
CA ILE A 279 4.04 -1.27 22.67
C ILE A 279 4.31 -0.14 23.67
N PRO A 280 4.66 1.08 23.21
CA PRO A 280 4.83 2.22 24.11
C PRO A 280 3.52 2.56 24.85
N ASN A 281 3.61 2.87 26.15
CA ASN A 281 2.45 3.07 27.03
C ASN A 281 1.46 4.15 26.55
N ASP A 282 1.94 5.19 25.88
CA ASP A 282 1.16 6.32 25.41
C ASP A 282 0.82 6.24 23.92
N VAL A 283 1.18 5.16 23.22
CA VAL A 283 1.15 5.13 21.75
C VAL A 283 -0.25 5.32 21.17
N PHE A 284 -1.28 4.83 21.89
CA PHE A 284 -2.69 4.95 21.53
C PHE A 284 -3.35 6.26 22.00
N HIS A 285 -2.59 7.16 22.62
CA HIS A 285 -3.08 8.46 23.07
C HIS A 285 -2.35 9.58 22.34
N LEU A 286 -3.11 10.41 21.62
CA LEU A 286 -2.60 11.67 21.08
C LEU A 286 -3.19 12.83 21.90
N PRO A 287 -2.36 13.74 22.44
CA PRO A 287 -2.85 14.87 23.22
C PRO A 287 -3.79 15.73 22.39
N SER A 288 -4.84 16.24 23.03
CA SER A 288 -5.75 17.23 22.44
C SER A 288 -5.08 18.60 22.49
N PHE A 289 -4.79 19.19 21.33
CA PHE A 289 -4.38 20.59 21.26
C PHE A 289 -5.63 21.46 21.14
N LYS A 290 -5.69 22.57 21.90
CA LYS A 290 -6.70 23.61 21.66
C LYS A 290 -6.46 24.15 20.25
N VAL A 291 -7.52 24.22 19.46
CA VAL A 291 -7.53 25.02 18.24
C VAL A 291 -7.21 26.46 18.67
N LEU A 292 -6.08 27.01 18.20
CA LEU A 292 -5.88 28.46 18.25
C LEU A 292 -6.91 29.04 17.28
N ASP A 293 -7.97 29.63 17.84
CA ASP A 293 -8.97 30.36 17.10
C ASP A 293 -8.34 31.70 16.66
N ASP A 294 -7.55 31.66 15.59
CA ASP A 294 -6.98 32.86 14.97
C ASP A 294 -8.02 33.57 14.09
N ARG A 295 -9.22 33.78 14.65
CA ARG A 295 -10.20 34.75 14.13
C ARG A 295 -10.39 35.86 15.16
N LYS A 296 -9.54 36.87 15.05
CA LYS A 296 -9.88 38.24 15.42
C LYS A 296 -9.76 39.11 14.18
#